data_AF-V4AIA6-F1
#
_entry.id   AF-V4AIA6-F1
#
_cell.length_a   1.000
_cell.length_b   1.000
_cell.length_c   1.000
_cell.angle_alpha   90.00
_cell.angle_beta   90.00
_cell.angle_gamma   90.00
#
_symmetry.space_group_name_H-M   'P 1'
#
loop_
_entity.id
_entity.type
_entity.pdbx_description
1 polymer ?
#
loop_
_entity_poly.entity_id
_entity_poly.type
_entity_poly.pdbx_seq_one_letter_code
_entity_poly.pdbx_strand_id
1 'polypeptide(L)'
;MEKTERNKGVGIIYIITIKKWWKKNGMKTTRLVANHTEKENVEKVYSHTNPFIRNFIRRSIKGGRVSANRKSFETKKMDEICNVLKEYISQSDTESNNIIDLFKEYSASTKDKTEVHSRLKKIECTKLMAFDANGLYASAMSDLDSEYPRVESGRPFLPEEEKEFVKLFNKQKFRPRTAILTVWFDYPKNMFFQPIPAKDKITFTNKEGKKETGNKIRFRNGFCHDVLTSVDIQEIVKAGGRIIRILDGIVYEENLKTPPYRDYILILIDLRNKYKREGNIVGSNCMKLLGNSLYGKSIQKDIFTTRHLWNEATLQANFDSPVKTYEKN
;
A
#
# COMPACT_ATOMS: atom_id res chain seq x y z
N MET A 1 10.48 20.19 36.65
CA MET A 1 9.66 18.96 36.84
C MET A 1 8.25 19.23 36.33
N GLU A 2 7.50 18.18 36.00
CA GLU A 2 6.17 18.17 35.34
C GLU A 2 6.15 18.32 33.80
N LYS A 3 6.37 17.17 33.13
CA LYS A 3 5.83 16.89 31.79
C LYS A 3 4.36 16.52 31.94
N THR A 4 3.46 17.36 31.46
CA THR A 4 2.03 17.05 31.42
C THR A 4 1.76 16.06 30.28
N GLU A 5 1.20 14.91 30.63
CA GLU A 5 0.56 13.98 29.72
C GLU A 5 -0.55 14.68 28.93
N ARG A 6 -0.42 14.82 27.60
CA ARG A 6 -1.56 15.12 26.73
C ARG A 6 -1.25 14.70 25.28
N ASN A 7 -1.64 13.46 24.93
CA ASN A 7 -1.99 13.07 23.55
C ASN A 7 -2.62 11.65 23.40
N LYS A 8 -3.36 11.17 24.41
CA LYS A 8 -4.16 9.92 24.29
C LYS A 8 -5.60 10.15 23.80
N GLY A 9 -6.04 11.39 23.58
CA GLY A 9 -7.46 11.74 23.44
C GLY A 9 -8.10 11.57 22.06
N VAL A 10 -7.38 11.74 20.95
CA VAL A 10 -8.03 11.90 19.63
C VAL A 10 -8.60 10.59 19.08
N GLY A 11 -7.95 9.45 19.34
CA GLY A 11 -8.46 8.13 18.92
C GLY A 11 -9.66 7.66 19.77
N ILE A 12 -9.64 7.97 21.07
CA ILE A 12 -10.70 7.58 22.01
C ILE A 12 -12.00 8.35 21.73
N ILE A 13 -11.90 9.64 21.38
CA ILE A 13 -13.06 10.48 21.05
C ILE A 13 -13.81 9.96 19.81
N TYR A 14 -13.10 9.46 18.79
CA TYR A 14 -13.73 8.90 17.58
C TYR A 14 -14.52 7.62 17.88
N ILE A 15 -13.95 6.72 18.69
CA ILE A 15 -14.60 5.45 19.10
C ILE A 15 -15.83 5.71 19.98
N ILE A 16 -15.75 6.67 20.91
CA ILE A 16 -16.88 7.07 21.76
C ILE A 16 -18.01 7.66 20.91
N THR A 17 -17.69 8.48 19.91
CA THR A 17 -18.68 9.10 19.01
C THR A 17 -19.44 8.05 18.18
N ILE A 18 -18.74 7.03 17.66
CA ILE A 18 -19.38 5.92 16.93
C ILE A 18 -20.30 5.10 17.83
N LYS A 19 -19.86 4.77 19.06
CA LYS A 19 -20.70 4.05 20.04
C LYS A 19 -21.97 4.85 20.41
N LYS A 20 -21.85 6.17 20.59
CA LYS A 20 -23.00 7.06 20.85
C LYS A 20 -23.94 7.13 19.65
N TRP A 21 -23.41 7.17 18.43
CA TRP A 21 -24.19 7.17 17.20
C TRP A 21 -24.99 5.86 17.02
N TRP A 22 -24.40 4.69 17.30
CA TRP A 22 -25.13 3.40 17.29
C TRP A 22 -26.30 3.38 18.28
N LYS A 23 -26.09 3.90 19.49
CA LYS A 23 -27.14 3.94 20.53
C LYS A 23 -28.28 4.89 20.16
N LYS A 24 -27.97 6.03 19.51
CA LYS A 24 -28.95 7.03 19.06
C LYS A 24 -29.83 6.55 17.90
N ASN A 25 -29.32 5.69 17.03
CA ASN A 25 -30.05 5.21 15.84
C ASN A 25 -30.86 3.93 16.07
N GLY A 26 -31.12 3.54 17.33
CA GLY A 26 -32.02 2.42 17.63
C GLY A 26 -31.56 1.06 17.09
N MET A 27 -30.28 0.92 16.71
CA MET A 27 -29.71 -0.36 16.27
C MET A 27 -29.64 -1.29 17.49
N LYS A 28 -30.71 -2.06 17.69
CA LYS A 28 -30.70 -3.18 18.64
C LYS A 28 -29.64 -4.16 18.18
N THR A 29 -28.71 -4.49 19.07
CA THR A 29 -27.78 -5.61 18.90
C THR A 29 -28.61 -6.89 18.81
N THR A 30 -29.06 -7.25 17.61
CA THR A 30 -29.47 -8.61 17.32
C THR A 30 -28.24 -9.47 17.52
N ARG A 31 -28.22 -10.22 18.62
CA ARG A 31 -27.18 -11.16 19.02
C ARG A 31 -26.77 -12.03 17.82
N LEU A 32 -25.58 -11.77 17.30
CA LEU A 32 -24.66 -12.76 16.72
C LEU A 32 -23.22 -12.43 17.12
N VAL A 33 -23.04 -11.97 18.35
CA VAL A 33 -21.73 -12.02 19.01
C VAL A 33 -22.02 -12.47 20.43
N ALA A 34 -21.47 -13.62 20.82
CA ALA A 34 -21.45 -14.01 22.22
C ALA A 34 -20.95 -12.81 23.03
N ASN A 35 -21.52 -12.59 24.22
CA ASN A 35 -20.98 -11.65 25.19
C ASN A 35 -19.45 -11.81 25.15
N HIS A 36 -18.71 -10.74 24.82
CA HIS A 36 -17.27 -10.75 25.08
C HIS A 36 -17.13 -10.71 26.61
N THR A 37 -17.35 -11.86 27.24
CA THR A 37 -16.60 -12.26 28.42
C THR A 37 -15.15 -11.93 28.13
N GLU A 38 -14.48 -11.34 29.11
CA GLU A 38 -13.06 -11.04 29.08
C GLU A 38 -12.34 -12.21 28.41
N LYS A 39 -11.90 -12.00 27.15
CA LYS A 39 -11.12 -13.01 26.44
C LYS A 39 -9.81 -13.08 27.23
N GLU A 40 -9.66 -14.11 28.06
CA GLU A 40 -8.47 -14.33 28.91
C GLU A 40 -7.16 -14.37 28.11
N ASN A 41 -7.22 -14.46 26.77
CA ASN A 41 -6.08 -14.52 25.87
C ASN A 41 -6.23 -13.64 24.61
N VAL A 42 -6.49 -12.34 24.75
CA VAL A 42 -6.31 -11.43 23.60
C VAL A 42 -4.82 -11.17 23.41
N GLU A 43 -4.24 -11.64 22.30
CA GLU A 43 -2.86 -11.30 21.94
C GLU A 43 -2.71 -9.78 21.88
N LYS A 44 -1.78 -9.25 22.67
CA LYS A 44 -1.53 -7.81 22.74
C LYS A 44 -0.90 -7.33 21.44
N VAL A 45 -1.41 -6.22 20.91
CA VAL A 45 -0.89 -5.59 19.70
C VAL A 45 -0.11 -4.35 20.09
N TYR A 46 1.15 -4.29 19.68
CA TYR A 46 2.05 -3.21 20.04
C TYR A 46 2.34 -2.31 18.85
N SER A 47 2.44 -1.00 19.11
CA SER A 47 3.05 -0.06 18.19
C SER A 47 4.54 0.09 18.53
N HIS A 48 5.43 -0.11 17.56
CA HIS A 48 6.85 0.14 17.77
C HIS A 48 7.10 1.66 17.92
N THR A 49 7.59 2.06 19.09
CA THR A 49 8.01 3.44 19.39
C THR A 49 9.52 3.61 19.37
N ASN A 50 10.29 2.51 19.43
CA ASN A 50 11.74 2.54 19.36
C ASN A 50 12.20 3.13 18.01
N PRO A 51 12.98 4.24 17.99
CA PRO A 51 13.40 4.90 16.75
C PRO A 51 14.22 4.01 15.81
N PHE A 52 15.06 3.13 16.35
CA PHE A 52 15.87 2.20 15.57
C PHE A 52 14.96 1.23 14.80
N ILE A 53 14.00 0.62 15.51
CA ILE A 53 13.03 -0.32 14.91
C ILE A 53 12.12 0.40 13.90
N ARG A 54 11.64 1.59 14.26
CA ARG A 54 10.82 2.41 13.36
C ARG A 54 11.59 2.74 12.08
N ASN A 55 12.89 3.01 12.12
CA ASN A 55 13.66 3.31 10.91
C ASN A 55 13.58 2.15 9.89
N PHE A 56 13.75 0.90 10.33
CA PHE A 56 13.61 -0.27 9.46
C PHE A 56 12.19 -0.42 8.92
N ILE A 57 11.18 -0.35 9.79
CA ILE A 57 9.76 -0.41 9.40
C ILE A 57 9.43 0.69 8.37
N ARG A 58 9.90 1.92 8.60
CA ARG A 58 9.65 3.05 7.70
C ARG A 58 10.28 2.86 6.33
N ARG A 59 11.47 2.25 6.26
CA ARG A 59 12.17 1.97 5.00
C ARG A 59 11.57 0.79 4.23
N SER A 60 11.00 -0.18 4.95
CA SER A 60 10.33 -1.33 4.34
C SER A 60 8.90 -1.05 3.87
N ILE A 61 8.20 -0.07 4.44
CA ILE A 61 6.86 0.30 3.97
C ILE A 61 6.89 0.73 2.50
N LYS A 62 6.30 -0.11 1.64
CA LYS A 62 5.97 0.21 0.25
C LYS A 62 4.47 0.53 0.13
N GLY A 63 4.12 1.35 -0.86
CA GLY A 63 2.72 1.66 -1.15
C GLY A 63 2.08 0.57 -2.02
N GLY A 64 0.83 0.80 -2.43
CA GLY A 64 0.17 -0.07 -3.41
C GLY A 64 1.01 -0.24 -4.69
N ARG A 65 1.01 -1.45 -5.23
CA ARG A 65 1.72 -1.77 -6.47
C ARG A 65 0.96 -1.14 -7.64
N VAL A 66 1.54 -0.08 -8.21
CA VAL A 66 1.02 0.54 -9.43
C VAL A 66 2.08 0.40 -10.50
N SER A 67 1.86 -0.58 -11.38
CA SER A 67 2.67 -0.80 -12.56
C SER A 67 1.88 -0.34 -13.79
N ALA A 68 2.13 0.88 -14.23
CA ALA A 68 1.86 1.17 -15.63
C ALA A 68 2.92 0.41 -16.42
N ASN A 69 2.52 -0.39 -17.39
CA ASN A 69 3.41 -1.16 -18.26
C ASN A 69 4.16 -0.19 -19.20
N ARG A 70 5.00 0.64 -18.61
CA ARG A 70 5.75 1.71 -19.27
C ARG A 70 7.03 1.07 -19.78
N LYS A 71 7.20 1.10 -21.10
CA LYS A 71 8.32 0.62 -21.94
C LYS A 71 9.73 1.13 -21.55
N SER A 72 10.03 1.46 -20.29
CA SER A 72 11.45 1.59 -19.89
C SER A 72 12.15 0.23 -19.79
N PHE A 73 11.44 -0.85 -20.10
CA PHE A 73 12.00 -2.17 -20.35
C PHE A 73 12.20 -2.37 -21.84
N GLU A 74 13.45 -2.56 -22.26
CA GLU A 74 13.81 -2.93 -23.63
C GLU A 74 13.51 -4.42 -23.83
N THR A 75 12.23 -4.76 -23.98
CA THR A 75 11.80 -6.13 -24.25
C THR A 75 10.74 -6.16 -25.35
N LYS A 76 10.93 -7.10 -26.29
CA LYS A 76 9.97 -7.35 -27.38
C LYS A 76 8.68 -8.03 -26.89
N LYS A 77 8.65 -8.54 -25.65
CA LYS A 77 7.46 -9.19 -25.06
C LYS A 77 6.22 -8.31 -25.07
N MET A 78 6.37 -6.99 -24.94
CA MET A 78 5.23 -6.10 -25.05
C MET A 78 4.66 -6.01 -26.46
N ASP A 79 5.53 -6.07 -27.46
CA ASP A 79 5.08 -6.09 -28.84
C ASP A 79 4.41 -7.43 -29.17
N GLU A 80 4.92 -8.55 -28.61
CA GLU A 80 4.25 -9.87 -28.68
C GLU A 80 2.85 -9.84 -28.06
N ILE A 81 2.70 -9.34 -26.82
CA ILE A 81 1.39 -9.20 -26.16
C ILE A 81 0.47 -8.29 -26.99
N CYS A 82 0.98 -7.15 -27.48
CA CYS A 82 0.20 -6.26 -28.32
C CYS A 82 -0.23 -6.93 -29.63
N ASN A 83 0.59 -7.81 -30.21
CA ASN A 83 0.27 -8.52 -31.45
C ASN A 83 -0.80 -9.58 -31.22
N VAL A 84 -0.72 -10.36 -30.14
CA VAL A 84 -1.77 -11.32 -29.75
C VAL A 84 -3.09 -10.59 -29.49
N LEU A 85 -3.06 -9.46 -28.77
CA LEU A 85 -4.25 -8.64 -28.57
C LEU A 85 -4.78 -8.06 -29.87
N LYS A 86 -3.89 -7.62 -30.78
CA LYS A 86 -4.28 -7.09 -32.09
C LYS A 86 -4.95 -8.17 -32.92
N GLU A 87 -4.42 -9.39 -32.97
CA GLU A 87 -5.03 -10.52 -33.66
C GLU A 87 -6.43 -10.84 -33.12
N TYR A 88 -6.57 -10.96 -31.79
CA TYR A 88 -7.87 -11.21 -31.15
C TYR A 88 -8.90 -10.09 -31.41
N ILE A 89 -8.46 -8.83 -31.36
CA ILE A 89 -9.34 -7.68 -31.63
C ILE A 89 -9.72 -7.60 -33.11
N SER A 90 -8.80 -7.94 -34.02
CA SER A 90 -9.00 -7.91 -35.48
C SER A 90 -9.97 -8.99 -35.97
N GLN A 91 -10.15 -10.08 -35.22
CA GLN A 91 -11.10 -11.15 -35.52
C GLN A 91 -12.57 -10.78 -35.20
N SER A 92 -12.87 -9.53 -34.85
CA SER A 92 -14.22 -9.10 -34.47
C SER A 92 -14.60 -7.74 -35.06
N ASP A 93 -15.84 -7.62 -35.55
CA ASP A 93 -16.36 -6.55 -36.45
C ASP A 93 -16.52 -5.13 -35.84
N THR A 94 -15.65 -4.70 -34.92
CA THR A 94 -15.81 -3.39 -34.23
C THR A 94 -14.62 -2.43 -34.43
N GLU A 95 -14.91 -1.12 -34.42
CA GLU A 95 -13.97 0.04 -34.56
C GLU A 95 -12.82 0.09 -33.55
N SER A 96 -12.70 -0.89 -32.65
CA SER A 96 -11.68 -0.98 -31.60
C SER A 96 -10.27 -1.29 -32.13
N ASN A 97 -10.10 -1.53 -33.44
CA ASN A 97 -8.85 -1.94 -34.07
C ASN A 97 -7.66 -0.98 -33.82
N ASN A 98 -7.95 0.29 -33.50
CA ASN A 98 -6.92 1.32 -33.30
C ASN A 98 -6.42 1.45 -31.84
N ILE A 99 -7.01 0.75 -30.86
CA ILE A 99 -6.62 0.89 -29.43
C ILE A 99 -5.15 0.54 -29.19
N ILE A 100 -4.68 -0.57 -29.79
CA ILE A 100 -3.31 -1.05 -29.60
C ILE A 100 -2.30 -0.07 -30.20
N ASP A 101 -2.62 0.49 -31.37
CA ASP A 101 -1.75 1.44 -32.05
C ASP A 101 -1.70 2.78 -31.27
N LEU A 102 -2.83 3.24 -30.74
CA LEU A 102 -2.89 4.39 -29.81
C LEU A 102 -2.14 4.15 -28.49
N PHE A 103 -2.18 2.93 -27.95
CA PHE A 103 -1.41 2.57 -26.76
C PHE A 103 0.10 2.57 -27.05
N LYS A 104 0.52 2.07 -28.22
CA LYS A 104 1.92 2.13 -28.68
C LYS A 104 2.37 3.59 -28.86
N GLU A 105 1.53 4.44 -29.46
CA GLU A 105 1.76 5.89 -29.58
C GLU A 105 1.88 6.56 -28.21
N TYR A 106 0.92 6.32 -27.30
CA TYR A 106 0.94 6.83 -25.92
C TYR A 106 2.25 6.47 -25.19
N SER A 107 2.71 5.24 -25.40
CA SER A 107 3.90 4.70 -24.75
C SER A 107 5.19 5.31 -25.30
N ALA A 108 5.29 5.48 -26.63
CA ALA A 108 6.46 6.02 -27.32
C ALA A 108 6.53 7.56 -27.29
N SER A 109 5.40 8.25 -27.12
CA SER A 109 5.34 9.71 -27.18
C SER A 109 6.16 10.39 -26.07
N THR A 110 7.04 11.28 -26.50
CA THR A 110 7.78 12.25 -25.67
C THR A 110 6.97 13.54 -25.44
N LYS A 111 5.83 13.70 -26.12
CA LYS A 111 4.94 14.88 -26.03
C LYS A 111 3.95 14.74 -24.86
N ASP A 112 3.16 15.81 -24.66
CA ASP A 112 2.07 15.84 -23.69
C ASP A 112 1.07 14.71 -23.97
N LYS A 113 0.94 13.79 -23.01
CA LYS A 113 0.14 12.56 -23.14
C LYS A 113 -1.36 12.80 -23.01
N THR A 114 -1.78 14.04 -22.79
CA THR A 114 -3.17 14.44 -22.53
C THR A 114 -4.07 14.22 -23.75
N GLU A 115 -3.58 14.46 -24.95
CA GLU A 115 -4.33 14.25 -26.20
C GLU A 115 -4.63 12.77 -26.43
N VAL A 116 -3.60 11.93 -26.40
CA VAL A 116 -3.74 10.47 -26.58
C VAL A 116 -4.60 9.87 -25.45
N HIS A 117 -4.47 10.35 -24.22
CA HIS A 117 -5.34 9.95 -23.11
C HIS A 117 -6.82 10.30 -23.36
N SER A 118 -7.09 11.48 -23.95
CA SER A 118 -8.44 11.91 -24.28
C SER A 118 -9.05 11.07 -25.41
N ARG A 119 -8.24 10.67 -26.40
CA ARG A 119 -8.65 9.73 -27.45
C ARG A 119 -8.96 8.35 -26.88
N LEU A 120 -8.10 7.81 -26.02
CA LEU A 120 -8.32 6.51 -25.36
C LEU A 120 -9.60 6.48 -24.51
N LYS A 121 -9.94 7.58 -23.80
CA LYS A 121 -11.19 7.69 -23.02
C LYS A 121 -12.47 7.64 -23.86
N LYS A 122 -12.40 8.05 -25.13
CA LYS A 122 -13.55 8.06 -26.04
C LYS A 122 -13.80 6.71 -26.70
N ILE A 123 -12.86 5.78 -26.60
CA ILE A 123 -13.03 4.47 -27.22
C ILE A 123 -13.88 3.59 -26.31
N GLU A 124 -15.07 3.23 -26.80
CA GLU A 124 -15.92 2.25 -26.15
C GLU A 124 -15.31 0.86 -26.35
N CYS A 125 -14.65 0.34 -25.31
CA CYS A 125 -14.00 -0.95 -25.35
C CYS A 125 -14.82 -1.98 -24.55
N THR A 126 -15.60 -2.78 -25.25
CA THR A 126 -16.43 -3.86 -24.67
C THR A 126 -15.67 -5.18 -24.46
N LYS A 127 -14.44 -5.28 -25.00
CA LYS A 127 -13.64 -6.53 -25.03
C LYS A 127 -12.65 -6.67 -23.87
N LEU A 128 -12.51 -5.66 -23.01
CA LEU A 128 -11.58 -5.67 -21.89
C LEU A 128 -12.31 -5.81 -20.56
N MET A 129 -11.71 -6.56 -19.65
CA MET A 129 -12.21 -6.73 -18.29
C MET A 129 -11.26 -6.06 -17.29
N ALA A 130 -11.84 -5.41 -16.28
CA ALA A 130 -11.11 -4.91 -15.13
C ALA A 130 -11.46 -5.76 -13.91
N PHE A 131 -10.44 -6.35 -13.29
CA PHE A 131 -10.56 -7.04 -12.02
C PHE A 131 -10.11 -6.10 -10.90
N ASP A 132 -10.94 -5.94 -9.87
CA ASP A 132 -10.60 -5.19 -8.67
C ASP A 132 -10.82 -6.05 -7.44
N ALA A 133 -9.91 -5.91 -6.47
CA ALA A 133 -9.99 -6.64 -5.21
C ALA A 133 -11.05 -6.01 -4.30
N ASN A 134 -11.88 -6.84 -3.70
CA ASN A 134 -12.92 -6.40 -2.78
C ASN A 134 -12.34 -5.99 -1.41
N GLY A 135 -11.77 -4.80 -1.33
CA GLY A 135 -11.19 -4.28 -0.08
C GLY A 135 -9.83 -4.88 0.23
N LEU A 136 -8.91 -4.88 -0.76
CA LEU A 136 -7.58 -5.50 -0.72
C LEU A 136 -6.88 -5.50 0.66
N TYR A 137 -6.69 -4.32 1.26
CA TYR A 137 -6.00 -4.21 2.54
C TYR A 137 -6.80 -4.81 3.69
N ALA A 138 -8.11 -4.59 3.74
CA ALA A 138 -8.97 -5.18 4.75
C ALA A 138 -8.94 -6.71 4.64
N SER A 139 -9.10 -7.27 3.43
CA SER A 139 -9.01 -8.71 3.20
C SER A 139 -7.69 -9.29 3.71
N ALA A 140 -6.55 -8.66 3.38
CA ALA A 140 -5.25 -9.08 3.91
C ALA A 140 -5.18 -9.03 5.44
N MET A 141 -5.83 -8.05 6.09
CA MET A 141 -5.86 -7.94 7.55
C MET A 141 -6.71 -8.99 8.27
N SER A 142 -7.61 -9.65 7.55
CA SER A 142 -8.43 -10.75 8.06
C SER A 142 -7.97 -12.13 7.63
N ASP A 143 -7.05 -12.20 6.69
CA ASP A 143 -6.54 -13.45 6.11
C ASP A 143 -5.71 -14.22 7.14
N LEU A 144 -6.02 -15.50 7.33
CA LEU A 144 -5.30 -16.37 8.27
C LEU A 144 -3.86 -16.65 7.83
N ASP A 145 -3.58 -16.53 6.53
CA ASP A 145 -2.23 -16.72 5.97
C ASP A 145 -1.37 -15.44 6.10
N SER A 146 -1.93 -14.33 6.57
CA SER A 146 -1.18 -13.10 6.81
C SER A 146 -0.29 -13.21 8.04
N GLU A 147 0.99 -12.93 7.84
CA GLU A 147 1.99 -12.99 8.90
C GLU A 147 2.03 -11.68 9.69
N TYR A 148 1.73 -11.76 10.99
CA TYR A 148 1.81 -10.64 11.92
C TYR A 148 2.92 -10.88 12.93
N PRO A 149 4.05 -10.14 12.91
CA PRO A 149 5.15 -10.37 13.83
C PRO A 149 4.73 -10.13 15.30
N ARG A 150 5.14 -11.03 16.20
CA ARG A 150 5.04 -10.81 17.64
C ARG A 150 6.19 -9.90 18.07
N VAL A 151 5.86 -8.70 18.52
CA VAL A 151 6.83 -7.63 18.83
C VAL A 151 7.83 -8.05 19.90
N GLU A 152 7.40 -8.84 20.88
CA GLU A 152 8.20 -9.34 21.98
C GLU A 152 9.28 -10.33 21.54
N SER A 153 9.10 -10.98 20.39
CA SER A 153 10.09 -11.86 19.78
C SER A 153 11.09 -11.13 18.86
N GLY A 154 10.94 -9.81 18.74
CA GLY A 154 11.75 -8.97 17.87
C GLY A 154 13.15 -8.75 18.41
N ARG A 155 14.17 -9.05 17.60
CA ARG A 155 15.58 -8.81 17.91
C ARG A 155 16.35 -8.29 16.68
N PRO A 156 17.52 -7.66 16.88
CA PRO A 156 18.43 -7.37 15.78
C PRO A 156 18.86 -8.66 15.07
N PHE A 157 19.03 -8.56 13.76
CA PHE A 157 19.70 -9.58 12.95
C PHE A 157 21.18 -9.67 13.34
N LEU A 158 21.72 -10.88 13.45
CA LEU A 158 23.13 -11.10 13.77
C LEU A 158 23.92 -11.46 12.50
N PRO A 159 25.10 -10.85 12.24
CA PRO A 159 25.90 -11.15 11.05
C PRO A 159 26.27 -12.63 10.87
N GLU A 160 26.39 -13.37 11.98
CA GLU A 160 26.72 -14.80 11.98
C GLU A 160 25.60 -15.66 11.35
N GLU A 161 24.36 -15.17 11.33
CA GLU A 161 23.19 -15.85 10.80
C GLU A 161 23.00 -15.65 9.29
N GLU A 162 23.78 -14.76 8.68
CA GLU A 162 23.64 -14.32 7.29
C GLU A 162 23.59 -15.48 6.30
N LYS A 163 24.56 -16.38 6.41
CA LYS A 163 24.69 -17.53 5.52
C LYS A 163 23.49 -18.47 5.63
N GLU A 164 22.97 -18.65 6.84
CA GLU A 164 21.79 -19.49 7.06
C GLU A 164 20.54 -18.81 6.50
N PHE A 165 20.34 -17.53 6.79
CA PHE A 165 19.15 -16.80 6.35
C PHE A 165 19.09 -16.71 4.83
N VAL A 166 20.21 -16.39 4.15
CA VAL A 166 20.30 -16.40 2.69
C VAL A 166 19.92 -17.77 2.13
N LYS A 167 20.38 -18.87 2.75
CA LYS A 167 20.02 -20.23 2.35
C LYS A 167 18.52 -20.50 2.55
N LEU A 168 17.94 -20.08 3.67
CA LEU A 168 16.52 -20.27 3.99
C LEU A 168 15.60 -19.49 3.04
N PHE A 169 15.92 -18.23 2.75
CA PHE A 169 15.16 -17.43 1.79
C PHE A 169 15.19 -18.02 0.39
N ASN A 170 16.39 -18.32 -0.14
CA ASN A 170 16.52 -18.89 -1.48
C ASN A 170 15.87 -20.28 -1.60
N LYS A 171 15.69 -21.01 -0.48
CA LYS A 171 14.98 -22.29 -0.45
C LYS A 171 13.49 -22.18 -0.16
N GLN A 172 12.93 -20.97 0.01
CA GLN A 172 11.53 -20.74 0.42
C GLN A 172 11.17 -21.37 1.78
N LYS A 173 12.14 -21.48 2.70
CA LYS A 173 12.00 -22.15 4.01
C LYS A 173 12.21 -21.23 5.21
N PHE A 174 12.14 -19.91 5.01
CA PHE A 174 12.32 -18.96 6.11
C PHE A 174 11.15 -18.95 7.10
N ARG A 175 9.94 -19.19 6.57
CA ARG A 175 8.71 -19.25 7.35
C ARG A 175 8.76 -20.38 8.39
N PRO A 176 8.17 -20.18 9.58
CA PRO A 176 7.22 -19.11 9.94
C PRO A 176 7.84 -17.81 10.44
N ARG A 177 9.17 -17.70 10.55
CA ARG A 177 9.81 -16.47 11.03
C ARG A 177 9.52 -15.29 10.10
N THR A 178 9.43 -14.09 10.66
CA THR A 178 9.31 -12.86 9.88
C THR A 178 10.49 -11.94 10.13
N ALA A 179 10.78 -11.08 9.16
CA ALA A 179 11.92 -10.18 9.28
C ALA A 179 11.71 -8.91 8.44
N ILE A 180 12.46 -7.86 8.79
CA ILE A 180 12.65 -6.66 7.98
C ILE A 180 14.15 -6.48 7.79
N LEU A 181 14.64 -6.75 6.59
CA LEU A 181 16.06 -6.89 6.32
C LEU A 181 16.51 -5.95 5.20
N THR A 182 17.71 -5.43 5.35
CA THR A 182 18.47 -4.80 4.27
C THR A 182 19.12 -5.90 3.45
N VAL A 183 18.73 -6.03 2.18
CA VAL A 183 19.09 -7.17 1.35
C VAL A 183 19.68 -6.75 0.00
N TRP A 184 20.63 -7.54 -0.48
CA TRP A 184 21.11 -7.54 -1.86
C TRP A 184 20.48 -8.74 -2.58
N PHE A 185 19.93 -8.50 -3.76
CA PHE A 185 19.29 -9.52 -4.55
C PHE A 185 19.41 -9.24 -6.04
N ASP A 186 19.34 -10.30 -6.83
CA ASP A 186 19.32 -10.23 -8.29
C ASP A 186 17.96 -10.69 -8.82
N TYR A 187 17.42 -9.95 -9.79
CA TYR A 187 16.35 -10.46 -10.66
C TYR A 187 16.92 -11.07 -11.96
N PRO A 188 16.23 -12.05 -12.57
CA PRO A 188 16.60 -12.56 -13.89
C PRO A 188 16.66 -11.43 -14.93
N LYS A 189 17.64 -11.50 -15.85
CA LYS A 189 17.87 -10.46 -16.88
C LYS A 189 16.69 -10.27 -17.85
N ASN A 190 15.82 -11.27 -17.97
CA ASN A 190 14.67 -11.30 -18.87
C ASN A 190 13.32 -11.20 -18.14
N MET A 191 13.31 -10.88 -16.84
CA MET A 191 12.08 -10.82 -16.06
C MET A 191 11.22 -9.64 -16.50
N PHE A 192 9.95 -9.91 -16.81
CA PHE A 192 9.04 -8.92 -17.36
C PHE A 192 8.24 -8.16 -16.29
N PHE A 193 7.71 -8.89 -15.31
CA PHE A 193 7.02 -8.32 -14.15
C PHE A 193 7.84 -8.56 -12.89
N GLN A 194 8.18 -7.48 -12.19
CA GLN A 194 8.88 -7.58 -10.92
C GLN A 194 7.90 -7.43 -9.76
N PRO A 195 7.95 -8.32 -8.76
CA PRO A 195 7.06 -8.24 -7.61
C PRO A 195 7.28 -6.93 -6.82
N ILE A 196 8.52 -6.45 -6.80
CA ILE A 196 8.91 -5.23 -6.09
C ILE A 196 9.64 -4.29 -7.05
N PRO A 197 9.02 -3.14 -7.39
CA PRO A 197 9.68 -2.16 -8.22
C PRO A 197 10.63 -1.27 -7.41
N ALA A 198 11.70 -0.82 -8.06
CA ALA A 198 12.59 0.20 -7.52
C ALA A 198 11.95 1.60 -7.63
N LYS A 199 12.17 2.44 -6.62
CA LYS A 199 11.82 3.87 -6.68
C LYS A 199 13.08 4.68 -6.87
N ASP A 200 13.29 5.11 -8.10
CA ASP A 200 14.46 5.91 -8.47
C ASP A 200 14.14 7.39 -8.35
N LYS A 201 15.02 8.13 -7.68
CA LYS A 201 15.02 9.59 -7.81
C LYS A 201 15.51 9.92 -9.22
N ILE A 202 14.69 10.65 -9.95
CA ILE A 202 15.03 11.14 -11.28
C ILE A 202 14.97 12.66 -11.27
N THR A 203 15.91 13.29 -11.96
CA THR A 203 15.84 14.71 -12.27
C THR A 203 15.30 14.86 -13.68
N PHE A 204 14.31 15.72 -13.87
CA PHE A 204 13.74 16.05 -15.17
C PHE A 204 13.53 17.56 -15.26
N THR A 205 13.52 18.08 -16.48
CA THR A 205 13.21 19.49 -16.73
C THR A 205 11.71 19.61 -16.97
N ASN A 206 11.03 20.47 -16.22
CA ASN A 206 9.60 20.73 -16.40
C ASN A 206 9.35 21.57 -17.68
N LYS A 207 8.07 21.82 -18.01
CA LYS A 207 7.69 22.60 -19.21
C LYS A 207 8.23 24.04 -19.21
N GLU A 208 8.57 24.57 -18.03
CA GLU A 208 9.09 25.92 -17.81
C GLU A 208 10.63 25.96 -17.83
N GLY A 209 11.30 24.84 -18.14
CA GLY A 209 12.77 24.77 -18.16
C GLY A 209 13.42 24.55 -16.78
N LYS A 210 12.63 24.36 -15.73
CA LYS A 210 13.14 24.17 -14.36
C LYS A 210 13.46 22.71 -14.08
N LYS A 211 14.64 22.44 -13.50
CA LYS A 211 15.00 21.10 -13.03
C LYS A 211 14.21 20.75 -11.78
N GLU A 212 13.41 19.70 -11.87
CA GLU A 212 12.65 19.11 -10.77
C GLU A 212 13.16 17.70 -10.47
N THR A 213 13.06 17.30 -9.21
CA THR A 213 13.38 15.92 -8.80
C THR A 213 12.09 15.21 -8.45
N GLY A 214 11.82 14.11 -9.15
CA GLY A 214 10.68 13.23 -8.90
C GLY A 214 11.11 11.81 -8.56
N ASN A 215 10.16 11.00 -8.12
CA ASN A 215 10.37 9.56 -7.99
C ASN A 215 9.75 8.86 -9.20
N LYS A 216 10.53 8.04 -9.91
CA LYS A 216 10.04 7.17 -10.97
C LYS A 216 10.13 5.73 -10.53
N ILE A 217 9.00 5.04 -10.60
CA ILE A 217 8.94 3.60 -10.41
C ILE A 217 9.61 2.96 -11.62
N ARG A 218 10.65 2.14 -11.38
CA ARG A 218 11.37 1.41 -12.42
C ARG A 218 11.45 -0.07 -12.04
N PHE A 219 11.44 -0.89 -13.08
CA PHE A 219 11.79 -2.29 -12.97
C PHE A 219 13.27 -2.43 -13.31
N ARG A 220 14.06 -3.02 -12.41
CA ARG A 220 15.50 -3.20 -12.55
C ARG A 220 15.82 -4.68 -12.57
N ASN A 221 16.26 -5.22 -13.70
CA ASN A 221 16.80 -6.59 -13.71
C ASN A 221 18.25 -6.61 -13.23
N GLY A 222 18.72 -7.77 -12.81
CA GLY A 222 20.01 -7.91 -12.15
C GLY A 222 19.99 -7.27 -10.77
N PHE A 223 21.11 -6.65 -10.40
CA PHE A 223 21.41 -6.31 -9.02
C PHE A 223 20.53 -5.19 -8.47
N CYS A 224 19.96 -5.47 -7.30
CA CYS A 224 19.12 -4.57 -6.53
C CYS A 224 19.51 -4.63 -5.04
N HIS A 225 19.22 -3.53 -4.34
CA HIS A 225 19.38 -3.43 -2.90
C HIS A 225 18.25 -2.58 -2.31
N ASP A 226 17.60 -3.07 -1.26
CA ASP A 226 16.54 -2.35 -0.55
C ASP A 226 16.34 -2.92 0.87
N VAL A 227 15.53 -2.24 1.69
CA VAL A 227 15.00 -2.77 2.95
C VAL A 227 13.63 -3.36 2.68
N LEU A 228 13.48 -4.66 2.92
CA LEU A 228 12.32 -5.45 2.54
C LEU A 228 11.80 -6.28 3.72
N THR A 229 10.51 -6.57 3.70
CA THR A 229 9.92 -7.57 4.61
C THR A 229 10.29 -8.99 4.17
N SER A 230 10.20 -9.96 5.06
CA SER A 230 10.39 -11.38 4.71
C SER A 230 9.41 -11.83 3.63
N VAL A 231 8.17 -11.33 3.63
CA VAL A 231 7.17 -11.58 2.58
C VAL A 231 7.67 -11.08 1.22
N ASP A 232 8.12 -9.83 1.18
CA ASP A 232 8.69 -9.21 -0.02
C ASP A 232 9.89 -10.01 -0.58
N ILE A 233 10.79 -10.45 0.30
CA ILE A 233 11.97 -11.26 -0.06
C ILE A 233 11.54 -12.62 -0.63
N GLN A 234 10.54 -13.27 -0.03
CA GLN A 234 10.01 -14.53 -0.53
C GLN A 234 9.36 -14.36 -1.91
N GLU A 235 8.62 -13.28 -2.15
CA GLU A 235 8.02 -12.99 -3.46
C GLU A 235 9.08 -12.74 -4.55
N ILE A 236 10.20 -12.10 -4.20
CA ILE A 236 11.36 -11.97 -5.12
C ILE A 236 11.86 -13.35 -5.54
N VAL A 237 12.10 -14.24 -4.58
CA VAL A 237 12.64 -15.57 -4.86
C VAL A 237 11.63 -16.42 -5.64
N LYS A 238 10.32 -16.34 -5.33
CA LYS A 238 9.27 -17.02 -6.11
C LYS A 238 9.23 -16.56 -7.56
N ALA A 239 9.50 -15.28 -7.81
CA ALA A 239 9.58 -14.73 -9.16
C ALA A 239 10.88 -15.10 -9.91
N GLY A 240 11.72 -15.96 -9.33
CA GLY A 240 13.00 -16.39 -9.92
C GLY A 240 14.18 -15.49 -9.55
N GLY A 241 13.99 -14.52 -8.66
CA GLY A 241 15.08 -13.74 -8.08
C GLY A 241 15.95 -14.56 -7.11
N ARG A 242 17.12 -14.04 -6.78
CA ARG A 242 18.07 -14.68 -5.86
C ARG A 242 18.53 -13.69 -4.81
N ILE A 243 18.47 -14.09 -3.54
CA ILE A 243 19.06 -13.32 -2.44
C ILE A 243 20.56 -13.60 -2.43
N ILE A 244 21.34 -12.53 -2.46
CA ILE A 244 22.80 -12.56 -2.53
C ILE A 244 23.39 -12.39 -1.13
N ARG A 245 22.91 -11.37 -0.40
CA ARG A 245 23.45 -10.98 0.89
C ARG A 245 22.39 -10.34 1.77
N ILE A 246 22.51 -10.54 3.08
CA ILE A 246 21.76 -9.80 4.10
C ILE A 246 22.75 -8.95 4.90
N LEU A 247 22.46 -7.67 5.08
CA LEU A 247 23.39 -6.73 5.71
C LEU A 247 23.05 -6.47 7.18
N ASP A 248 21.78 -6.17 7.45
CA ASP A 248 21.28 -5.76 8.77
C ASP A 248 19.76 -5.83 8.76
N GLY A 249 19.13 -5.85 9.92
CA GLY A 249 17.69 -5.76 10.05
C GLY A 249 17.15 -6.25 11.38
N ILE A 250 15.87 -6.58 11.38
CA ILE A 250 15.12 -7.02 12.55
C ILE A 250 14.48 -8.35 12.21
N VAL A 251 14.61 -9.30 13.12
CA VAL A 251 14.05 -10.64 13.02
C VAL A 251 13.02 -10.79 14.11
N TYR A 252 11.88 -11.40 13.78
CA TYR A 252 10.85 -11.79 14.72
C TYR A 252 10.75 -13.31 14.69
N GLU A 253 11.09 -13.94 15.82
CA GLU A 253 11.10 -15.41 15.93
C GLU A 253 9.70 -16.00 15.93
N GLU A 254 8.71 -15.21 16.37
CA GLU A 254 7.32 -15.62 16.46
C GLU A 254 6.39 -14.65 15.71
N ASN A 255 5.30 -15.20 15.20
CA ASN A 255 4.16 -14.44 14.74
C ASN A 255 2.98 -14.61 15.69
N LEU A 256 2.03 -13.69 15.64
CA LEU A 256 0.71 -13.84 16.20
C LEU A 256 0.01 -15.03 15.57
N LYS A 257 -0.70 -15.83 16.38
CA LYS A 257 -1.39 -17.04 15.90
C LYS A 257 -2.58 -16.70 15.01
N THR A 258 -3.16 -15.53 15.24
CA THR A 258 -4.31 -15.03 14.47
C THR A 258 -4.09 -13.57 14.13
N PRO A 259 -4.55 -13.10 12.95
CA PRO A 259 -4.45 -11.69 12.61
C PRO A 259 -5.19 -10.84 13.67
N PRO A 260 -4.52 -9.84 14.25
CA PRO A 260 -5.01 -9.15 15.44
C PRO A 260 -6.30 -8.35 15.19
N TYR A 261 -6.57 -8.02 13.93
CA TYR A 261 -7.73 -7.22 13.53
C TYR A 261 -8.80 -8.04 12.80
N ARG A 262 -8.64 -9.37 12.74
CA ARG A 262 -9.50 -10.25 11.94
C ARG A 262 -10.98 -10.06 12.24
N ASP A 263 -11.38 -10.28 13.48
CA ASP A 263 -12.78 -10.21 13.90
C ASP A 263 -13.38 -8.83 13.60
N TYR A 264 -12.61 -7.77 13.87
CA TYR A 264 -13.02 -6.39 13.59
C TYR A 264 -13.27 -6.17 12.09
N ILE A 265 -12.35 -6.63 11.25
CA ILE A 265 -12.49 -6.49 9.80
C ILE A 265 -13.66 -7.31 9.25
N LEU A 266 -13.87 -8.54 9.72
CA LEU A 266 -14.98 -9.38 9.28
C LEU A 266 -16.33 -8.72 9.61
N ILE A 267 -16.47 -8.15 10.81
CA ILE A 267 -17.67 -7.38 11.18
C ILE A 267 -17.91 -6.21 10.21
N LEU A 268 -16.85 -5.46 9.84
CA LEU A 268 -16.98 -4.35 8.89
C LEU A 268 -17.37 -4.83 7.48
N ILE A 269 -16.86 -5.97 7.03
CA ILE A 269 -17.19 -6.58 5.74
C ILE A 269 -18.68 -6.97 5.72
N ASP A 270 -19.15 -7.64 6.77
CA ASP A 270 -20.55 -8.09 6.87
C ASP A 270 -21.52 -6.91 6.91
N LEU A 271 -21.22 -5.88 7.71
CA LEU A 271 -22.00 -4.64 7.77
C LEU A 271 -22.01 -3.93 6.42
N ARG A 272 -20.87 -3.86 5.73
CA ARG A 272 -20.79 -3.26 4.39
C ARG A 272 -21.68 -4.02 3.40
N ASN A 273 -21.63 -5.35 3.40
CA ASN A 273 -22.43 -6.18 2.51
C ASN A 273 -23.93 -6.07 2.81
N LYS A 274 -24.30 -5.97 4.09
CA LYS A 274 -25.67 -5.64 4.51
C LYS A 274 -26.10 -4.29 3.93
N TYR A 275 -25.34 -3.22 4.14
CA TYR A 275 -25.69 -1.89 3.64
C TYR A 275 -25.75 -1.81 2.12
N LYS A 276 -24.92 -2.56 1.40
CA LYS A 276 -25.04 -2.68 -0.06
C LYS A 276 -26.39 -3.29 -0.48
N ARG A 277 -26.84 -4.36 0.18
CA ARG A 277 -28.13 -5.01 -0.10
C ARG A 277 -29.32 -4.10 0.21
N GLU A 278 -29.18 -3.25 1.23
CA GLU A 278 -30.19 -2.26 1.63
C GLU A 278 -30.19 -0.98 0.79
N GLY A 279 -29.29 -0.84 -0.20
CA GLY A 279 -29.11 0.40 -0.96
C GLY A 279 -28.54 1.56 -0.14
N ASN A 280 -28.03 1.30 1.07
CA ASN A 280 -27.45 2.32 1.95
C ASN A 280 -26.00 2.63 1.55
N ILE A 281 -25.86 3.56 0.59
CA ILE A 281 -24.57 3.99 0.04
C ILE A 281 -23.66 4.59 1.12
N VAL A 282 -24.21 5.44 2.00
CA VAL A 282 -23.44 6.11 3.06
C VAL A 282 -22.89 5.09 4.05
N GLY A 283 -23.72 4.16 4.53
CA GLY A 283 -23.31 3.10 5.44
C GLY A 283 -22.22 2.21 4.84
N SER A 284 -22.40 1.78 3.58
CA SER A 284 -21.40 1.00 2.85
C SER A 284 -20.05 1.72 2.72
N ASN A 285 -20.07 3.01 2.39
CA ASN A 285 -18.86 3.82 2.26
C ASN A 285 -18.18 4.06 3.61
N CYS A 286 -18.95 4.27 4.69
CA CYS A 286 -18.41 4.38 6.04
C CYS A 286 -17.66 3.11 6.46
N MET A 287 -18.22 1.92 6.23
CA MET A 287 -17.54 0.66 6.58
C MET A 287 -16.26 0.46 5.76
N LYS A 288 -16.30 0.79 4.45
CA LYS A 288 -15.10 0.78 3.59
C LYS A 288 -14.01 1.72 4.12
N LEU A 289 -14.39 2.93 4.52
CA LEU A 289 -13.46 3.92 5.05
C LEU A 289 -12.82 3.45 6.36
N LEU A 290 -13.62 2.92 7.29
CA LEU A 290 -13.13 2.41 8.57
C LEU A 290 -12.12 1.29 8.37
N GLY A 291 -12.44 0.30 7.53
CA GLY A 291 -11.53 -0.82 7.23
C GLY A 291 -10.20 -0.34 6.64
N ASN A 292 -10.24 0.56 5.65
CA ASN A 292 -9.02 1.11 5.04
C ASN A 292 -8.21 2.02 5.98
N SER A 293 -8.89 2.73 6.88
CA SER A 293 -8.25 3.67 7.80
C SER A 293 -7.39 2.97 8.85
N LEU A 294 -7.77 1.74 9.24
CA LEU A 294 -7.06 0.96 10.25
C LEU A 294 -5.63 0.63 9.80
N TYR A 295 -5.47 0.18 8.55
CA TYR A 295 -4.16 -0.03 7.94
C TYR A 295 -3.33 1.26 7.97
N GLY A 296 -3.89 2.36 7.46
CA GLY A 296 -3.19 3.64 7.36
C GLY A 296 -2.73 4.18 8.73
N LYS A 297 -3.54 3.95 9.77
CA LYS A 297 -3.22 4.35 11.14
C LYS A 297 -2.07 3.53 11.74
N SER A 298 -2.01 2.23 11.42
CA SER A 298 -0.96 1.32 11.90
C SER A 298 0.44 1.67 11.37
N ILE A 299 0.51 2.33 10.21
CA ILE A 299 1.76 2.77 9.57
C ILE A 299 1.93 4.30 9.59
N GLN A 300 1.27 5.00 10.50
CA GLN A 300 1.35 6.46 10.57
C GLN A 300 2.80 6.92 10.81
N LYS A 301 3.24 7.91 10.02
CA LYS A 301 4.53 8.58 10.23
C LYS A 301 4.52 9.29 11.59
N ASP A 302 5.68 9.37 12.22
CA ASP A 302 5.85 10.25 13.36
C ASP A 302 5.56 11.69 12.97
N ILE A 303 4.81 12.37 13.81
CA ILE A 303 4.49 13.78 13.65
C ILE A 303 5.46 14.55 14.53
N PHE A 304 6.53 15.06 13.92
CA PHE A 304 7.52 15.91 14.60
C PHE A 304 7.24 17.40 14.42
N THR A 305 6.22 17.75 13.63
CA THR A 305 5.84 19.14 13.36
C THR A 305 4.49 19.46 13.98
N THR A 306 4.43 20.50 14.78
CA THR A 306 3.17 21.12 15.21
C THR A 306 2.71 22.09 14.12
N ARG A 307 1.53 21.83 13.56
CA ARG A 307 0.84 22.83 12.74
C ARG A 307 -0.14 23.55 13.65
N HIS A 308 0.06 24.84 13.83
CA HIS A 308 -0.93 25.68 14.50
C HIS A 308 -2.06 25.95 13.51
N LEU A 309 -3.30 25.72 13.93
CA LEU A 309 -4.45 26.22 13.21
C LEU A 309 -4.47 27.74 13.43
N TRP A 310 -4.17 28.49 12.37
CA TRP A 310 -4.35 29.93 12.39
C TRP A 310 -5.82 30.21 12.09
N ASN A 311 -6.46 30.98 12.97
CA ASN A 311 -7.75 31.57 12.63
C ASN A 311 -7.53 32.63 11.53
N GLU A 312 -8.63 33.04 10.90
CA GLU A 312 -8.62 34.03 9.82
C GLU A 312 -7.87 35.31 10.21
N ALA A 313 -8.09 35.81 11.44
CA ALA A 313 -7.41 36.99 11.97
C ALA A 313 -5.88 36.83 12.02
N THR A 314 -5.39 35.65 12.44
CA THR A 314 -3.94 35.36 12.51
C THR A 314 -3.34 35.21 11.11
N LEU A 315 -4.08 34.66 10.16
CA LEU A 315 -3.69 34.56 8.75
C LEU A 315 -3.56 35.94 8.11
N GLN A 316 -4.55 36.81 8.30
CA GLN A 316 -4.56 38.17 7.76
C GLN A 316 -3.47 39.08 8.34
N ALA A 317 -3.07 38.85 9.59
CA ALA A 317 -2.05 39.63 10.27
C ALA A 317 -0.60 39.22 9.91
N ASN A 318 -0.37 37.97 9.49
CA ASN A 318 0.98 37.40 9.33
C ASN A 318 1.35 36.99 7.90
N PHE A 319 0.44 37.06 6.92
CA PHE A 319 0.76 36.82 5.50
C PHE A 319 0.74 38.11 4.68
N ASP A 320 1.63 38.17 3.68
CA ASP A 320 1.74 39.24 2.69
C ASP A 320 0.40 39.49 1.97
N SER A 321 0.28 40.71 1.43
CA SER A 321 -0.91 41.28 0.78
C SER A 321 -1.70 40.39 -0.22
N PRO A 322 -1.14 39.38 -0.92
CA PRO A 322 -1.92 38.58 -1.87
C PRO A 322 -3.00 37.68 -1.27
N VAL A 323 -2.98 37.39 0.04
CA VAL A 323 -3.93 36.43 0.68
C VAL A 323 -5.25 37.11 1.06
N LYS A 324 -5.38 38.44 0.93
CA LYS A 324 -6.57 39.19 1.38
C LYS A 324 -7.81 39.08 0.48
N THR A 325 -7.75 38.39 -0.66
CA THR A 325 -8.91 38.23 -1.55
C THR A 325 -9.21 36.76 -1.83
N TYR A 326 -9.69 36.04 -0.82
CA TYR A 326 -10.59 34.92 -1.09
C TYR A 326 -12.00 35.51 -1.19
N GLU A 327 -12.44 35.83 -2.41
CA GLU A 327 -13.85 36.11 -2.65
C GLU A 327 -14.68 34.89 -2.25
N LYS A 328 -15.70 35.12 -1.43
CA LYS A 328 -16.76 34.13 -1.17
C LYS A 328 -17.58 34.02 -2.46
N ASN A 329 -17.41 32.94 -3.20
CA ASN A 329 -18.40 32.48 -4.17
C ASN A 329 -19.56 31.81 -3.45
#